data_AF-F8UHZ0-F1
#
_entry.id   AF-F8UHZ0-F1
#
_cell.length_a   1.000
_cell.length_b   1.000
_cell.length_c   1.000
_cell.angle_alpha   90.00
_cell.angle_beta   90.00
_cell.angle_gamma   90.00
#
_symmetry.space_group_name_H-M   'P 1'
#
loop_
_entity.id
_entity.type
_entity.pdbx_description
1 polymer ?
#
loop_
_entity_poly.entity_id
_entity_poly.type
_entity_poly.pdbx_seq_one_letter_code
_entity_poly.pdbx_strand_id
1 'polypeptide(L)'
;MAALVVALLVVGILVPVRIAHRADAQMRADLQQQARLVGQMIDQADVRRLRGDEADLASPAYQRLKQQLAQARQATPRCRFIYLLGRLPDGRIFFHVDSEPGDSPDFSPPGQLYEEATPADAAVFRDRQAVTEGPNLDRWGTWVSSLVPLTDPETGAVVAVLGLDVDARGWGWDIAAQAALPAALMLTLLVLLAAGLVSAAGRG
;
A
#
# COMPACT_ATOMS: atom_id res chain seq x y z
N MET A 1 9.80 -10.29 43.82
CA MET A 1 10.89 -10.30 42.82
C MET A 1 10.54 -11.11 41.57
N ALA A 2 10.23 -12.41 41.66
CA ALA A 2 9.93 -13.23 40.47
C ALA A 2 8.78 -12.68 39.59
N ALA A 3 7.65 -12.29 40.19
CA ALA A 3 6.51 -11.73 39.44
C ALA A 3 6.85 -10.41 38.70
N LEU A 4 7.72 -9.58 39.30
CA LEU A 4 8.18 -8.33 38.70
C LEU A 4 9.12 -8.58 37.50
N VAL A 5 10.03 -9.55 37.62
CA VAL A 5 10.90 -9.95 36.51
C VAL A 5 10.08 -10.51 35.36
N VAL A 6 9.09 -11.36 35.66
CA VAL A 6 8.16 -11.88 34.65
C VAL A 6 7.39 -10.75 33.98
N ALA A 7 6.86 -9.78 34.75
CA ALA A 7 6.17 -8.62 34.18
C ALA A 7 7.07 -7.80 33.25
N LEU A 8 8.33 -7.54 33.63
CA LEU A 8 9.29 -6.81 32.81
C LEU A 8 9.62 -7.56 31.50
N LEU A 9 9.78 -8.88 31.55
CA LEU A 9 10.00 -9.70 30.34
C LEU A 9 8.79 -9.67 29.42
N VAL A 10 7.57 -9.81 29.98
CA VAL A 10 6.33 -9.75 29.21
C VAL A 10 6.18 -8.39 28.53
N VAL A 11 6.42 -7.28 29.24
CA VAL A 11 6.37 -5.93 28.66
C VAL A 11 7.48 -5.74 27.60
N GLY A 12 8.69 -6.24 27.86
CA GLY A 12 9.82 -6.18 26.94
C GLY A 12 9.60 -6.92 25.63
N ILE A 13 8.66 -7.88 25.57
CA ILE A 13 8.29 -8.61 24.35
C ILE A 13 7.03 -8.02 23.70
N LEU A 14 5.96 -7.82 24.48
CA LEU A 14 4.66 -7.43 23.92
C LEU A 14 4.66 -6.02 23.33
N VAL A 15 5.40 -5.10 23.94
CA VAL A 15 5.36 -3.70 23.51
C VAL A 15 6.12 -3.47 22.21
N PRO A 16 7.34 -4.01 21.98
CA PRO A 16 7.99 -3.91 20.67
C PRO A 16 7.15 -4.51 19.54
N VAL A 17 6.48 -5.64 19.79
CA VAL A 17 5.55 -6.24 18.81
C VAL A 17 4.38 -5.28 18.51
N ARG A 18 3.78 -4.68 19.54
CA ARG A 18 2.74 -3.64 19.38
C ARG A 18 3.25 -2.41 18.63
N ILE A 19 4.49 -1.98 18.85
CA ILE A 19 5.10 -0.85 18.14
C ILE A 19 5.29 -1.21 16.66
N ALA A 20 5.82 -2.40 16.35
CA ALA A 20 6.00 -2.85 14.97
C ALA A 20 4.65 -2.94 14.21
N HIS A 21 3.61 -3.50 14.83
CA HIS A 21 2.27 -3.53 14.22
C HIS A 21 1.69 -2.13 13.99
N ARG A 22 1.95 -1.17 14.89
CA ARG A 22 1.54 0.22 14.67
C ARG A 22 2.31 0.88 13.54
N ALA A 23 3.60 0.62 13.43
CA ALA A 23 4.42 1.11 12.32
C ALA A 23 3.91 0.56 10.98
N ASP A 24 3.64 -0.74 10.88
CA ASP A 24 3.04 -1.34 9.68
C ASP A 24 1.69 -0.70 9.33
N ALA A 25 0.78 -0.59 10.31
CA ALA A 25 -0.53 0.03 10.11
C ALA A 25 -0.43 1.49 9.66
N GLN A 26 0.49 2.27 10.24
CA GLN A 26 0.72 3.66 9.85
C GLN A 26 1.27 3.74 8.43
N MET A 27 2.28 2.94 8.09
CA MET A 27 2.86 2.90 6.74
C MET A 27 1.82 2.53 5.68
N ARG A 28 0.94 1.57 5.97
CA ARG A 28 -0.19 1.21 5.09
C ARG A 28 -1.20 2.34 4.93
N ALA A 29 -1.50 3.07 6.01
CA ALA A 29 -2.39 4.22 5.98
C ALA A 29 -1.79 5.38 5.17
N ASP A 30 -0.50 5.64 5.32
CA ASP A 30 0.24 6.66 4.57
C ASP A 30 0.25 6.32 3.08
N LEU A 31 0.51 5.06 2.73
CA LEU A 31 0.43 4.58 1.35
C LEU A 31 -0.97 4.76 0.76
N GLN A 32 -2.01 4.45 1.55
CA GLN A 32 -3.39 4.67 1.14
C GLN A 32 -3.72 6.14 0.91
N GLN A 33 -3.20 7.03 1.76
CA GLN A 33 -3.37 8.46 1.60
C GLN A 33 -2.67 8.96 0.32
N GLN A 34 -1.45 8.49 0.02
CA GLN A 34 -0.75 8.83 -1.21
C GLN A 34 -1.55 8.37 -2.44
N ALA A 35 -2.03 7.12 -2.46
CA ALA A 35 -2.85 6.61 -3.55
C ALA A 35 -4.15 7.42 -3.73
N ARG A 36 -4.79 7.87 -2.64
CA ARG A 36 -5.97 8.75 -2.72
C ARG A 36 -5.64 10.11 -3.34
N LEU A 37 -4.50 10.70 -2.98
CA LEU A 37 -4.05 11.97 -3.57
C LEU A 37 -3.76 11.79 -5.06
N VAL A 38 -3.14 10.69 -5.47
CA VAL A 38 -2.95 10.37 -6.88
C VAL A 38 -4.29 10.18 -7.59
N GLY A 39 -5.21 9.42 -7.00
CA GLY A 39 -6.54 9.19 -7.56
C GLY A 39 -7.35 10.47 -7.77
N GLN A 40 -7.19 11.48 -6.92
CA GLN A 40 -7.83 12.79 -7.08
C GLN A 40 -7.32 13.59 -8.29
N MET A 41 -6.11 13.31 -8.78
CA MET A 41 -5.55 13.95 -9.98
C MET A 41 -6.01 13.27 -11.27
N ILE A 42 -6.65 12.11 -11.19
CA ILE A 42 -7.10 11.35 -12.36
C ILE A 42 -8.47 11.85 -12.82
N ASP A 43 -8.54 12.27 -14.09
CA ASP A 43 -9.79 12.68 -14.72
C ASP A 43 -10.66 11.45 -15.01
N GLN A 44 -11.77 11.30 -14.26
CA GLN A 44 -12.71 10.19 -14.46
C GLN A 44 -13.43 10.25 -15.82
N ALA A 45 -13.50 11.41 -16.47
CA ALA A 45 -14.02 11.50 -17.84
C ALA A 45 -13.07 10.85 -18.85
N ASP A 46 -11.75 10.94 -18.65
CA ASP A 46 -10.78 10.26 -19.51
C ASP A 46 -10.80 8.75 -19.27
N VAL A 47 -10.93 8.30 -18.01
CA VAL A 47 -11.08 6.87 -17.69
C VAL A 47 -12.31 6.27 -18.37
N ARG A 48 -13.46 6.96 -18.34
CA ARG A 48 -14.71 6.50 -19.00
C ARG A 48 -14.64 6.42 -20.52
N ARG A 49 -13.67 7.09 -21.16
CA ARG A 49 -13.45 7.02 -22.61
C ARG A 49 -12.61 5.82 -23.01
N LEU A 50 -11.95 5.15 -22.07
CA LEU A 50 -11.15 3.97 -22.34
C LEU A 50 -12.07 2.77 -22.61
N ARG A 51 -11.69 1.99 -23.61
CA ARG A 51 -12.36 0.74 -23.97
C ARG A 51 -11.86 -0.45 -23.14
N GLY A 52 -10.62 -0.35 -22.66
CA GLY A 52 -9.92 -1.47 -22.03
C GLY A 52 -9.40 -2.47 -23.05
N ASP A 53 -8.93 -2.00 -24.20
CA ASP A 53 -8.34 -2.81 -25.27
C ASP A 53 -7.22 -2.05 -25.99
N GLU A 54 -6.47 -2.73 -26.87
CA GLU A 54 -5.33 -2.13 -27.59
C GLU A 54 -5.68 -0.90 -28.43
N ALA A 55 -6.95 -0.70 -28.81
CA ALA A 55 -7.36 0.50 -29.54
C ALA A 55 -7.19 1.78 -28.70
N ASP A 56 -7.15 1.65 -27.37
CA ASP A 56 -6.88 2.78 -26.47
C ASP A 56 -5.46 3.33 -26.64
N LEU A 57 -4.48 2.57 -27.16
CA LEU A 57 -3.11 3.06 -27.34
C LEU A 57 -3.05 4.31 -28.24
N ALA A 58 -3.95 4.44 -29.21
CA ALA A 58 -4.04 5.61 -30.08
C ALA A 58 -4.93 6.74 -29.52
N SER A 59 -5.61 6.51 -28.39
CA SER A 59 -6.55 7.45 -27.78
C SER A 59 -5.83 8.61 -27.08
N PRO A 60 -6.25 9.88 -27.33
CA PRO A 60 -5.75 11.01 -26.56
C PRO A 60 -6.01 10.90 -25.06
N ALA A 61 -7.10 10.22 -24.64
CA ALA A 61 -7.41 10.01 -23.24
C ALA A 61 -6.40 9.05 -22.58
N TYR A 62 -6.07 7.95 -23.26
CA TYR A 62 -5.05 7.02 -22.78
C TYR A 62 -3.69 7.69 -22.66
N GLN A 63 -3.26 8.44 -23.67
CA GLN A 63 -1.96 9.13 -23.66
C GLN A 63 -1.85 10.15 -22.52
N ARG A 64 -2.93 10.89 -22.21
CA ARG A 64 -2.98 11.79 -21.06
C ARG A 64 -2.86 11.04 -19.74
N LEU A 65 -3.66 9.99 -19.54
CA LEU A 65 -3.61 9.17 -18.33
C LEU A 65 -2.23 8.54 -18.15
N LYS A 66 -1.66 7.97 -19.21
CA LYS A 66 -0.31 7.40 -19.23
C LYS A 66 0.74 8.39 -18.72
N GLN A 67 0.71 9.62 -19.25
CA GLN A 67 1.62 10.68 -18.83
C GLN A 67 1.38 11.10 -17.38
N GLN A 68 0.13 11.23 -16.95
CA GLN A 68 -0.23 11.56 -15.55
C GLN A 68 0.29 10.50 -14.58
N LEU A 69 0.09 9.21 -14.87
CA LEU A 69 0.58 8.12 -14.02
C LEU A 69 2.10 8.08 -13.97
N ALA A 70 2.78 8.26 -15.10
CA ALA A 70 4.24 8.33 -15.15
C ALA A 70 4.79 9.49 -14.30
N GLN A 71 4.17 10.67 -14.36
CA GLN A 71 4.54 11.83 -13.54
C GLN A 71 4.25 11.60 -12.06
N ALA A 72 3.08 11.04 -11.73
CA ALA A 72 2.72 10.72 -10.35
C ALA A 72 3.69 9.69 -9.74
N ARG A 73 4.11 8.68 -10.51
CA ARG A 73 5.12 7.70 -10.08
C ARG A 73 6.46 8.37 -9.79
N GLN A 74 6.91 9.29 -10.64
CA GLN A 74 8.14 10.05 -10.41
C GLN A 74 8.06 10.95 -9.16
N ALA A 75 6.88 11.49 -8.87
CA ALA A 75 6.63 12.37 -7.72
C ALA A 75 6.36 11.62 -6.40
N THR A 76 6.16 10.30 -6.45
CA THR A 76 5.83 9.48 -5.27
C THR A 76 7.04 8.63 -4.86
N PRO A 77 7.81 9.03 -3.82
CA PRO A 77 8.98 8.28 -3.39
C PRO A 77 8.62 6.83 -3.08
N ARG A 78 9.47 5.89 -3.51
CA ARG A 78 9.36 4.43 -3.29
C ARG A 78 8.23 3.72 -4.04
N CYS A 79 7.36 4.44 -4.74
CA CYS A 79 6.37 3.86 -5.63
C CYS A 79 7.06 3.17 -6.81
N ARG A 80 6.79 1.88 -7.02
CA ARG A 80 7.29 1.13 -8.18
C ARG A 80 6.33 1.24 -9.35
N PHE A 81 5.04 1.05 -9.11
CA PHE A 81 3.99 1.08 -10.14
C PHE A 81 2.79 1.90 -9.69
N ILE A 82 2.18 2.60 -10.65
CA ILE A 82 0.83 3.14 -10.52
C ILE A 82 0.04 2.67 -11.73
N TYR A 83 -1.17 2.18 -11.52
CA TYR A 83 -2.00 1.65 -12.59
C TYR A 83 -3.48 1.87 -12.32
N LEU A 84 -4.27 1.78 -13.39
CA LEU A 84 -5.73 1.77 -13.33
C LEU A 84 -6.22 0.39 -13.73
N LEU A 85 -6.98 -0.23 -12.84
CA LEU A 85 -7.68 -1.47 -13.08
C LEU A 85 -9.11 -1.19 -13.54
N GLY A 86 -9.57 -1.98 -14.51
CA GLY A 86 -10.96 -2.12 -14.89
C GLY A 86 -11.52 -3.48 -14.48
N ARG A 87 -12.85 -3.62 -14.55
CA ARG A 87 -13.54 -4.87 -14.25
C ARG A 87 -14.51 -5.22 -15.38
N LEU A 88 -14.38 -6.43 -15.92
CA LEU A 88 -15.26 -6.97 -16.94
C LEU A 88 -16.62 -7.39 -16.34
N PRO A 89 -17.69 -7.50 -17.15
CA PRO A 89 -19.00 -7.96 -16.68
C PRO A 89 -18.99 -9.35 -16.03
N ASP A 90 -18.06 -10.22 -16.42
CA ASP A 90 -17.87 -11.55 -15.83
C ASP A 90 -17.07 -11.53 -14.51
N GLY A 91 -16.61 -10.35 -14.09
CA GLY A 91 -15.91 -10.12 -12.85
C GLY A 91 -14.39 -10.16 -12.93
N ARG A 92 -13.80 -10.55 -14.08
CA ARG A 92 -12.34 -10.52 -14.28
C ARG A 92 -11.81 -9.09 -14.26
N ILE A 93 -10.59 -8.94 -13.76
CA ILE A 93 -9.91 -7.65 -13.62
C ILE A 93 -8.87 -7.54 -14.73
N PHE A 94 -8.71 -6.33 -15.27
CA PHE A 94 -7.76 -6.04 -16.34
C PHE A 94 -7.13 -4.66 -16.13
N PHE A 95 -6.02 -4.40 -16.82
CA PHE A 95 -5.34 -3.10 -16.79
C PHE A 95 -5.90 -2.17 -17.85
N HIS A 96 -6.34 -0.97 -17.45
CA HIS A 96 -6.65 0.12 -18.37
C HIS A 96 -5.36 0.80 -18.86
N VAL A 97 -4.46 1.11 -17.92
CA VAL A 97 -3.22 1.83 -18.16
C VAL A 97 -2.32 1.69 -16.93
N ASP A 98 -1.00 1.66 -17.13
CA ASP A 98 0.00 1.71 -16.06
C ASP A 98 0.99 2.87 -16.25
N SER A 99 1.88 3.08 -15.28
CA SER A 99 2.90 4.12 -15.30
C SER A 99 4.16 3.78 -16.09
N GLU A 100 4.33 2.53 -16.56
CA GLU A 100 5.58 2.08 -17.18
C GLU A 100 5.74 2.63 -18.60
N PRO A 101 6.97 2.87 -19.08
CA PRO A 101 7.22 3.10 -20.51
C PRO A 101 6.64 1.95 -21.35
N GLY A 102 6.11 2.24 -22.55
CA GLY A 102 5.49 1.21 -23.39
C GLY A 102 6.46 0.14 -23.93
N ASP A 103 7.76 0.40 -23.86
CA ASP A 103 8.85 -0.53 -24.19
C ASP A 103 9.43 -1.23 -22.95
N SER A 104 8.90 -0.95 -21.75
CA SER A 104 9.30 -1.63 -20.52
C SER A 104 8.88 -3.10 -20.58
N PRO A 105 9.72 -4.04 -20.14
CA PRO A 105 9.31 -5.44 -19.98
C PRO A 105 8.20 -5.61 -18.93
N ASP A 106 8.05 -4.64 -18.02
CA ASP A 106 7.03 -4.63 -16.97
C ASP A 106 5.73 -3.94 -17.43
N PHE A 107 5.66 -3.46 -18.69
CA PHE A 107 4.49 -2.78 -19.22
C PHE A 107 3.27 -3.70 -19.31
N SER A 108 2.17 -3.22 -18.74
CA SER A 108 0.85 -3.83 -18.81
C SER A 108 -0.01 -3.15 -19.88
N PRO A 109 -0.18 -3.75 -21.07
CA PRO A 109 -0.98 -3.13 -22.13
C PRO A 109 -2.47 -3.03 -21.75
N PRO A 110 -3.20 -2.06 -22.32
CA PRO A 110 -4.63 -1.92 -22.09
C PRO A 110 -5.38 -3.19 -22.48
N GLY A 111 -6.22 -3.69 -21.58
CA GLY A 111 -6.97 -4.92 -21.75
C GLY A 111 -6.25 -6.19 -21.29
N GLN A 112 -5.00 -6.10 -20.84
CA GLN A 112 -4.32 -7.25 -20.24
C GLN A 112 -5.07 -7.70 -18.99
N LEU A 113 -5.41 -8.99 -18.94
CA LEU A 113 -6.03 -9.59 -17.76
C LEU A 113 -5.04 -9.68 -16.61
N TYR A 114 -5.49 -9.31 -15.42
CA TYR A 114 -4.74 -9.49 -14.20
C TYR A 114 -5.10 -10.85 -13.58
N GLU A 115 -4.37 -11.90 -13.98
CA GLU A 115 -4.67 -13.28 -13.56
C GLU A 115 -4.38 -13.51 -12.06
N GLU A 116 -3.44 -12.75 -11.50
CA GLU A 116 -3.04 -12.79 -10.10
C GLU A 116 -3.90 -11.87 -9.20
N ALA A 117 -4.92 -11.23 -9.76
CA ALA A 117 -5.81 -10.34 -9.02
C ALA A 117 -6.35 -11.01 -7.75
N THR A 118 -6.21 -10.30 -6.62
CA THR A 118 -6.56 -10.80 -5.31
C THR A 118 -8.05 -10.62 -5.02
N PRO A 119 -8.58 -11.27 -3.96
CA PRO A 119 -9.91 -10.96 -3.48
C PRO A 119 -10.10 -9.49 -3.08
N ALA A 120 -9.03 -8.79 -2.68
CA ALA A 120 -9.11 -7.38 -2.32
C ALA A 120 -9.28 -6.50 -3.56
N ASP A 121 -8.57 -6.79 -4.67
CA ASP A 121 -8.77 -6.11 -5.95
C ASP A 121 -10.25 -6.12 -6.36
N ALA A 122 -10.88 -7.30 -6.30
CA ALA A 122 -12.30 -7.45 -6.59
C ALA A 122 -13.21 -6.78 -5.55
N ALA A 123 -12.82 -6.79 -4.27
CA ALA A 123 -13.59 -6.17 -3.19
C ALA A 123 -13.69 -4.65 -3.34
N VAL A 124 -12.65 -3.96 -3.80
CA VAL A 124 -12.69 -2.49 -3.95
C VAL A 124 -13.76 -2.05 -4.95
N PHE A 125 -13.92 -2.76 -6.07
CA PHE A 125 -14.99 -2.47 -7.03
C PHE A 125 -16.40 -2.64 -6.44
N ARG A 126 -16.56 -3.58 -5.51
CA ARG A 126 -17.86 -3.90 -4.88
C ARG A 126 -18.16 -2.99 -3.70
N ASP A 127 -17.23 -2.87 -2.79
CA ASP A 127 -17.41 -2.24 -1.48
C ASP A 127 -17.16 -0.72 -1.54
N ARG A 128 -16.49 -0.25 -2.61
CA ARG A 128 -16.14 1.17 -2.83
C ARG A 128 -15.30 1.76 -1.71
N GLN A 129 -14.55 0.90 -1.01
CA GLN A 129 -13.64 1.29 0.05
C GLN A 129 -12.21 1.04 -0.41
N ALA A 130 -11.34 2.02 -0.20
CA ALA A 130 -9.92 1.82 -0.42
C ALA A 130 -9.36 0.82 0.61
N VAL A 131 -8.33 0.10 0.20
CA VAL A 131 -7.62 -0.86 1.04
C VAL A 131 -6.14 -0.86 0.68
N THR A 132 -5.29 -1.11 1.67
CA THR A 132 -3.87 -1.42 1.44
C THR A 132 -3.62 -2.87 1.84
N GLU A 133 -3.17 -3.69 0.90
CA GLU A 133 -2.97 -5.12 1.09
C GLU A 133 -1.52 -5.57 0.81
N GLY A 134 -1.31 -6.88 0.76
CA GLY A 134 -0.01 -7.51 0.59
C GLY A 134 0.81 -7.62 1.89
N PRO A 135 2.02 -8.18 1.83
CA PRO A 135 2.76 -8.51 0.60
C PRO A 135 2.11 -9.58 -0.27
N ASN A 136 1.87 -9.27 -1.55
CA ASN A 136 1.32 -10.20 -2.55
C ASN A 136 2.33 -10.41 -3.67
N LEU A 137 2.46 -11.65 -4.17
CA LEU A 137 3.36 -12.00 -5.28
C LEU A 137 2.57 -12.01 -6.59
N ASP A 138 3.11 -11.38 -7.62
CA ASP A 138 2.63 -11.45 -9.00
C ASP A 138 3.79 -11.62 -10.01
N ARG A 139 3.48 -11.51 -11.30
CA ARG A 139 4.47 -11.62 -12.39
C ARG A 139 5.51 -10.50 -12.44
N TRP A 140 5.27 -9.38 -11.77
CA TRP A 140 6.19 -8.23 -11.72
C TRP A 140 7.04 -8.24 -10.45
N GLY A 141 6.59 -8.87 -9.36
CA GLY A 141 7.34 -8.93 -8.11
C GLY A 141 6.48 -9.19 -6.88
N THR A 142 6.90 -8.66 -5.73
CA THR A 142 6.14 -8.77 -4.47
C THR A 142 5.83 -7.39 -3.94
N TRP A 143 4.54 -7.10 -3.75
CA TRP A 143 4.04 -5.74 -3.55
C TRP A 143 3.23 -5.58 -2.28
N VAL A 144 3.40 -4.44 -1.63
CA VAL A 144 2.37 -3.85 -0.77
C VAL A 144 1.62 -2.84 -1.62
N SER A 145 0.33 -3.09 -1.84
CA SER A 145 -0.47 -2.39 -2.84
C SER A 145 -1.58 -1.62 -2.16
N SER A 146 -1.67 -0.32 -2.45
CA SER A 146 -2.83 0.48 -2.06
C SER A 146 -3.80 0.61 -3.25
N LEU A 147 -5.03 0.19 -3.03
CA LEU A 147 -6.11 0.16 -4.00
C LEU A 147 -7.17 1.20 -3.62
N VAL A 148 -7.44 2.16 -4.52
CA VAL A 148 -8.39 3.25 -4.29
C VAL A 148 -9.44 3.27 -5.41
N PRO A 149 -10.74 3.21 -5.09
CA PRO A 149 -11.78 3.29 -6.11
C PRO A 149 -11.87 4.70 -6.67
N LEU A 150 -11.93 4.80 -8.00
CA LEU A 150 -12.29 6.01 -8.72
C LEU A 150 -13.79 5.92 -9.03
N THR A 151 -14.58 6.77 -8.41
CA THR A 151 -16.05 6.75 -8.55
C THR A 151 -16.53 7.86 -9.46
N ASP A 152 -17.47 7.55 -10.33
CA ASP A 152 -18.21 8.53 -11.10
C ASP A 152 -19.09 9.38 -10.15
N PRO A 153 -18.98 10.72 -10.17
CA PRO A 153 -19.69 11.59 -9.24
C PRO A 153 -21.20 11.66 -9.49
N GLU A 154 -21.67 11.33 -10.71
CA GLU A 154 -23.08 11.37 -11.08
C GLU A 154 -23.79 10.07 -10.68
N THR A 155 -23.14 8.92 -10.91
CA THR A 155 -23.75 7.60 -10.69
C THR A 155 -23.31 6.92 -9.39
N GLY A 156 -22.20 7.36 -8.79
CA GLY A 156 -21.56 6.70 -7.66
C GLY A 156 -20.95 5.33 -7.99
N ALA A 157 -20.90 4.94 -9.27
CA ALA A 157 -20.30 3.69 -9.72
C ALA A 157 -18.77 3.79 -9.75
N VAL A 158 -18.07 2.69 -9.42
CA VAL A 158 -16.61 2.62 -9.57
C VAL A 158 -16.29 2.45 -11.06
N VAL A 159 -15.62 3.44 -11.65
CA VAL A 159 -15.22 3.40 -13.07
C VAL A 159 -13.87 2.74 -13.29
N ALA A 160 -13.00 2.82 -12.29
CA ALA A 160 -11.71 2.12 -12.24
C ALA A 160 -11.23 2.04 -10.79
N VAL A 161 -10.23 1.21 -10.54
CA VAL A 161 -9.48 1.21 -9.28
C VAL A 161 -8.06 1.65 -9.56
N LEU A 162 -7.58 2.66 -8.85
CA LEU A 162 -6.18 3.04 -8.87
C LEU A 162 -5.40 2.13 -7.93
N GLY A 163 -4.39 1.44 -8.45
CA GLY A 163 -3.41 0.72 -7.66
C GLY A 163 -2.10 1.49 -7.60
N LEU A 164 -1.45 1.43 -6.44
CA LEU A 164 -0.15 2.02 -6.17
C LEU A 164 0.69 1.01 -5.38
N ASP A 165 1.79 0.58 -5.97
CA ASP A 165 2.62 -0.50 -5.43
C ASP A 165 3.95 0.00 -4.91
N VAL A 166 4.36 -0.55 -3.76
CA VAL A 166 5.72 -0.45 -3.24
C VAL A 166 6.31 -1.84 -3.08
N ASP A 167 7.62 -1.92 -3.33
CA ASP A 167 8.37 -3.16 -3.22
C ASP A 167 8.36 -3.69 -1.77
N ALA A 168 7.89 -4.92 -1.59
CA ALA A 168 7.75 -5.54 -0.28
C ALA A 168 9.09 -6.02 0.33
N ARG A 169 10.16 -6.15 -0.45
CA ARG A 169 11.46 -6.67 0.02
C ARG A 169 12.06 -5.79 1.12
N GLY A 170 11.84 -4.48 1.05
CA GLY A 170 12.27 -3.52 2.06
C GLY A 170 11.29 -3.35 3.23
N TRP A 171 10.03 -3.73 3.06
CA TRP A 171 8.93 -3.32 3.94
C TRP A 171 9.15 -3.68 5.41
N GLY A 172 9.62 -4.91 5.69
CA GLY A 172 9.94 -5.34 7.05
C GLY A 172 11.07 -4.55 7.70
N TRP A 173 12.09 -4.16 6.92
CA TRP A 173 13.17 -3.30 7.40
C TRP A 173 12.70 -1.88 7.69
N ASP A 174 11.77 -1.36 6.91
CA ASP A 174 11.17 -0.04 7.15
C ASP A 174 10.32 -0.03 8.42
N ILE A 175 9.52 -1.09 8.64
CA ILE A 175 8.79 -1.27 9.90
C ILE A 175 9.78 -1.29 11.07
N ALA A 176 10.85 -2.08 10.95
CA ALA A 176 11.86 -2.17 11.99
C ALA A 176 12.55 -0.82 12.25
N ALA A 177 12.88 -0.08 11.20
CA ALA A 177 13.49 1.24 11.30
C ALA A 177 12.58 2.26 11.99
N GLN A 178 11.28 2.28 11.66
CA GLN A 178 10.29 3.14 12.32
C GLN A 178 10.03 2.72 13.78
N ALA A 179 10.08 1.41 14.06
CA ALA A 179 9.90 0.88 15.41
C ALA A 179 11.13 1.02 16.32
N ALA A 180 12.33 1.20 15.75
CA ALA A 180 13.59 1.13 16.47
C ALA A 180 13.72 2.18 17.59
N LEU A 181 13.50 3.46 17.29
CA LEU A 181 13.61 4.54 18.27
C LEU A 181 12.61 4.39 19.44
N PRO A 182 11.29 4.24 19.21
CA PRO A 182 10.35 4.06 20.31
C PRO A 182 10.60 2.77 21.11
N ALA A 183 11.03 1.68 20.46
CA ALA A 183 11.39 0.45 21.15
C ALA A 183 12.65 0.64 22.03
N ALA A 184 13.68 1.32 21.52
CA ALA A 184 14.92 1.58 22.27
C ALA A 184 14.68 2.48 23.50
N LEU A 185 13.89 3.54 23.35
CA LEU A 185 13.50 4.41 24.47
C LEU A 185 12.73 3.63 25.54
N MET A 186 11.81 2.77 25.14
CA MET A 186 11.07 1.93 26.05
C MET A 186 11.97 0.93 26.79
N LEU A 187 12.85 0.21 26.08
CA LEU A 187 13.78 -0.73 26.70
C LEU A 187 14.71 -0.01 27.69
N THR A 188 15.18 1.19 27.35
CA THR A 188 15.99 2.02 28.24
C THR A 188 15.23 2.35 29.53
N LEU A 189 13.96 2.75 29.43
CA LEU A 189 13.11 3.03 30.60
C LEU A 189 12.91 1.79 31.47
N LEU A 190 12.68 0.62 30.86
CA LEU A 190 12.53 -0.65 31.59
C LEU A 190 13.80 -1.02 32.37
N VAL A 191 14.98 -0.82 31.76
CA VAL A 191 16.28 -1.06 32.42
C VAL A 191 16.48 -0.12 33.62
N LEU A 192 16.17 1.17 33.45
CA LEU A 192 16.28 2.15 34.54
C LEU A 192 15.33 1.82 35.71
N LEU A 193 14.10 1.41 35.41
CA LEU A 193 13.13 0.98 36.42
C LEU A 193 13.61 -0.28 37.17
N ALA A 194 14.12 -1.28 36.44
CA ALA A 194 14.67 -2.48 37.04
C ALA A 194 15.87 -2.16 37.97
N ALA A 195 16.79 -1.31 37.51
CA ALA A 195 17.95 -0.87 38.29
C ALA A 195 17.54 -0.11 39.56
N GLY A 196 16.55 0.78 39.46
CA GLY A 196 16.00 1.50 40.61
C GLY A 196 15.37 0.55 41.65
N LEU A 197 14.61 -0.45 41.19
CA LEU A 197 13.97 -1.43 42.07
C LEU A 197 14.98 -2.32 42.79
N VAL A 198 16.03 -2.77 42.10
CA VAL A 198 17.15 -3.52 42.73
C VAL A 198 17.87 -2.67 43.77
N SER A 199 18.14 -1.39 43.45
CA SER A 199 18.83 -0.47 44.35
C SER A 199 18.02 -0.10 45.60
N ALA A 200 16.68 -0.15 45.52
CA ALA A 200 15.80 0.05 46.66
C ALA A 200 15.72 -1.20 47.55
N ALA A 201 15.66 -2.39 46.94
CA ALA A 201 15.60 -3.66 47.66
C ALA A 201 16.89 -4.00 48.42
N GLY A 202 18.06 -3.50 47.99
CA GLY A 202 19.33 -3.70 48.69
C GLY A 202 19.61 -2.72 49.83
N ARG A 203 18.72 -1.74 50.08
CA ARG A 203 18.86 -0.72 51.15
C ARG A 203 17.95 -0.95 52.36
N GLY A 204 17.10 -1.97 52.34
CA GLY A 204 16.25 -2.39 53.46
C GLY A 204 16.69 -3.75 53.99
#